data_AF-A0A957AQD4-F1
#
_entry.id   AF-A0A957AQD4-F1
#
_cell.length_a   1.000
_cell.length_b   1.000
_cell.length_c   1.000
_cell.angle_alpha   90.00
_cell.angle_beta   90.00
_cell.angle_gamma   90.00
#
_symmetry.space_group_name_H-M   'P 1'
#
loop_
_entity.id
_entity.type
_entity.pdbx_description
1 polymer ?
#
loop_
_entity_poly.entity_id
_entity_poly.type
_entity_poly.pdbx_seq_one_letter_code
_entity_poly.pdbx_strand_id
1 'polypeptide(L)'
;MPVITFLPSPWLQDIVALFITFAAALLWLRLTDILARRKIVSRHLSRKLIHIGTGPIFVLCWLLFSGASQSRWLAALVPTVITLQFALIGLGVLKDEGAVQAMSRSGNRRELLYGPLQYGVVFVLATLLFWVESPVGIVVLMILCGGDGLADVIGRRFGRARLPLNPNKSWAGSITMLLAGFGLAMVYLGLFITAGVFDFSLASAVIPVLIICLAATVVEAVSGADTDNVTISVTALGVAWLLIDGLGVWHVPFLG
;
A
#
# COMPACT_ATOMS: atom_id res chain seq x y z
N MET A 1 10.50 13.36 -14.17
CA MET A 1 11.81 13.83 -13.66
C MET A 1 11.86 13.59 -12.16
N PRO A 2 13.02 13.28 -11.56
CA PRO A 2 13.09 13.13 -10.13
C PRO A 2 12.88 14.47 -9.46
N VAL A 3 12.16 14.46 -8.35
CA VAL A 3 11.87 15.70 -7.63
C VAL A 3 13.11 16.15 -6.88
N ILE A 4 13.78 15.22 -6.22
CA ILE A 4 14.94 15.50 -5.38
C ILE A 4 16.17 14.97 -6.10
N THR A 5 16.81 15.82 -6.90
CA THR A 5 18.13 15.50 -7.47
C THR A 5 19.20 15.82 -6.43
N PHE A 6 19.93 14.81 -5.96
CA PHE A 6 20.98 15.00 -4.95
C PHE A 6 22.31 14.36 -5.35
N LEU A 7 22.35 13.66 -6.50
CA LEU A 7 23.57 13.12 -7.08
C LEU A 7 23.61 13.38 -8.59
N PRO A 8 24.80 13.57 -9.19
CA PRO A 8 24.92 13.95 -10.60
C PRO A 8 24.63 12.79 -11.57
N SER A 9 24.75 11.53 -11.12
CA SER A 9 24.49 10.34 -11.94
C SER A 9 23.13 9.73 -11.58
N PRO A 10 22.19 9.60 -12.54
CA PRO A 10 20.90 8.96 -12.31
C PRO A 10 21.01 7.53 -11.74
N TRP A 11 21.99 6.75 -12.24
CA TRP A 11 22.26 5.40 -11.75
C TRP A 11 22.73 5.40 -10.30
N LEU A 12 23.68 6.27 -9.96
CA LEU A 12 24.18 6.37 -8.59
C LEU A 12 23.07 6.83 -7.64
N GLN A 13 22.26 7.80 -8.08
CA GLN A 13 21.10 8.26 -7.32
C GLN A 13 20.11 7.13 -7.05
N ASP A 14 19.75 6.35 -8.06
CA ASP A 14 18.79 5.26 -7.89
C ASP A 14 19.30 4.14 -6.99
N ILE A 15 20.60 3.83 -7.06
CA ILE A 15 21.22 2.85 -6.16
C ILE A 15 21.17 3.35 -4.72
N VAL A 16 21.51 4.62 -4.49
CA VAL A 16 21.44 5.23 -3.15
C VAL A 16 19.99 5.29 -2.65
N ALA A 17 19.05 5.69 -3.50
CA ALA A 17 17.62 5.71 -3.20
C ALA A 17 17.09 4.31 -2.86
N LEU A 18 17.50 3.27 -3.60
CA LEU A 18 17.21 1.87 -3.30
C LEU A 18 17.67 1.51 -1.88
N PHE A 19 18.92 1.80 -1.52
CA PHE A 19 19.44 1.49 -0.18
C PHE A 19 18.72 2.27 0.92
N ILE A 20 18.45 3.57 0.70
CA ILE A 20 17.68 4.39 1.65
C ILE A 20 16.27 3.82 1.84
N THR A 21 15.60 3.49 0.74
CA THR A 21 14.23 2.92 0.76
C THR A 21 14.21 1.59 1.51
N PHE A 22 15.19 0.71 1.24
CA PHE A 22 15.32 -0.57 1.92
C PHE A 22 15.60 -0.40 3.41
N ALA A 23 16.50 0.52 3.78
CA ALA A 23 16.81 0.84 5.16
C ALA A 23 15.59 1.42 5.89
N ALA A 24 14.81 2.30 5.26
CA ALA A 24 13.61 2.89 5.83
C ALA A 24 12.53 1.82 6.08
N ALA A 25 12.31 0.92 5.12
CA ALA A 25 11.37 -0.19 5.27
C ALA A 25 11.79 -1.14 6.42
N LEU A 26 13.08 -1.53 6.46
CA LEU A 26 13.62 -2.36 7.54
C LEU A 26 13.53 -1.67 8.90
N LEU A 27 13.85 -0.38 8.97
CA LEU A 27 13.75 0.39 10.20
C LEU A 27 12.31 0.39 10.73
N TRP A 28 11.33 0.65 9.87
CA TRP A 28 9.91 0.61 10.25
C TRP A 28 9.48 -0.78 10.75
N LEU A 29 9.85 -1.84 10.02
CA LEU A 29 9.60 -3.22 10.43
C LEU A 29 10.22 -3.53 11.80
N ARG A 30 11.48 -3.14 12.02
CA ARG A 30 12.17 -3.38 13.29
C ARG A 30 11.56 -2.58 14.43
N LEU A 31 11.19 -1.31 14.21
CA LEU A 31 10.55 -0.48 15.22
C LEU A 31 9.22 -1.09 15.68
N THR A 32 8.34 -1.44 14.73
CA THR A 32 7.03 -2.04 15.03
C THR A 32 7.14 -3.41 15.69
N ASP A 33 8.13 -4.21 15.32
CA ASP A 33 8.47 -5.50 15.93
C ASP A 33 9.02 -5.34 17.37
N ILE A 34 9.89 -4.35 17.62
CA ILE A 34 10.37 -4.03 18.97
C ILE A 34 9.21 -3.60 19.88
N LEU A 35 8.29 -2.76 19.39
CA LEU A 35 7.10 -2.35 20.15
C LEU A 35 6.22 -3.55 20.51
N ALA A 36 6.08 -4.52 19.61
CA ALA A 36 5.34 -5.76 19.85
C ALA A 36 6.03 -6.66 20.88
N ARG A 37 7.35 -6.88 20.75
CA ARG A 37 8.14 -7.67 21.70
C ARG A 37 8.13 -7.09 23.10
N ARG A 38 8.17 -5.75 23.22
CA ARG A 38 8.05 -5.03 24.49
C ARG A 38 6.62 -5.00 25.05
N LYS A 39 5.64 -5.63 24.37
CA LYS A 39 4.22 -5.66 24.73
C LYS A 39 3.57 -4.27 24.84
N ILE A 40 4.16 -3.26 24.18
CA ILE A 40 3.60 -1.89 24.10
C ILE A 40 2.40 -1.88 23.16
N VAL A 41 2.48 -2.65 22.08
CA VAL A 41 1.37 -2.87 21.14
C VAL A 41 1.06 -4.37 21.06
N SER A 42 -0.20 -4.72 20.80
CA SER A 42 -0.57 -6.11 20.54
C SER A 42 0.06 -6.60 19.22
N ARG A 43 0.29 -7.92 19.07
CA ARG A 43 0.79 -8.50 17.81
C ARG A 43 -0.09 -8.13 16.62
N HIS A 44 -1.39 -8.14 16.85
CA HIS A 44 -2.37 -7.75 15.85
C HIS A 44 -2.19 -6.28 15.41
N LEU A 45 -2.06 -5.35 16.37
CA LEU A 45 -1.82 -3.94 16.06
C LEU A 45 -0.46 -3.73 15.40
N SER A 46 0.59 -4.42 15.86
CA SER A 46 1.93 -4.37 15.23
C SER A 46 1.87 -4.75 13.76
N ARG A 47 1.23 -5.89 13.43
CA ARG A 47 1.02 -6.31 12.05
C ARG A 47 0.29 -5.24 11.24
N LYS A 48 -0.79 -4.64 11.77
CA LYS A 48 -1.51 -3.58 11.05
C LYS A 48 -0.69 -2.29 10.92
N LEU A 49 0.13 -1.91 11.91
CA LEU A 49 1.07 -0.80 11.81
C LEU A 49 2.14 -1.02 10.73
N ILE A 50 2.61 -2.26 10.56
CA ILE A 50 3.49 -2.62 9.45
C ILE A 50 2.80 -2.32 8.11
N HIS A 51 1.54 -2.72 7.95
CA HIS A 51 0.80 -2.51 6.70
C HIS A 51 0.47 -1.03 6.47
N ILE A 52 0.04 -0.30 7.50
CA ILE A 52 -0.32 1.12 7.44
C ILE A 52 0.92 1.98 7.17
N GLY A 53 2.09 1.65 7.72
CA GLY A 53 3.28 2.51 7.64
C GLY A 53 4.25 2.18 6.52
N THR A 54 4.49 0.89 6.22
CA THR A 54 5.53 0.50 5.24
C THR A 54 5.22 1.06 3.85
N GLY A 55 3.95 1.02 3.45
CA GLY A 55 3.54 1.47 2.13
C GLY A 55 3.70 2.96 1.89
N PRO A 56 3.13 3.82 2.76
CA PRO A 56 3.33 5.26 2.72
C PRO A 56 4.82 5.64 2.73
N ILE A 57 5.63 5.04 3.61
CA ILE A 57 7.08 5.26 3.64
C ILE A 57 7.72 4.89 2.30
N PHE A 58 7.40 3.72 1.74
CA PHE A 58 7.93 3.26 0.46
C PHE A 58 7.56 4.20 -0.69
N VAL A 59 6.29 4.61 -0.79
CA VAL A 59 5.83 5.52 -1.85
C VAL A 59 6.49 6.89 -1.71
N LEU A 60 6.65 7.45 -0.51
CA LEU A 60 7.40 8.70 -0.33
C LEU A 60 8.85 8.59 -0.85
N CYS A 61 9.48 7.42 -0.67
CA CYS A 61 10.83 7.21 -1.17
C CYS A 61 10.92 7.19 -2.70
N TRP A 62 9.81 7.04 -3.43
CA TRP A 62 9.82 7.18 -4.90
C TRP A 62 10.37 8.54 -5.35
N LEU A 63 10.15 9.58 -4.54
CA LEU A 63 10.65 10.94 -4.81
C LEU A 63 12.19 11.06 -4.76
N LEU A 64 12.88 10.07 -4.19
CA LEU A 64 14.34 10.00 -4.12
C LEU A 64 14.95 9.40 -5.40
N PHE A 65 14.19 8.59 -6.14
CA PHE A 65 14.69 7.98 -7.37
C PHE A 65 14.77 9.03 -8.48
N SER A 66 15.76 8.88 -9.35
CA SER A 66 16.11 9.74 -10.49
C SER A 66 15.04 9.81 -11.58
N GLY A 67 13.98 8.99 -11.51
CA GLY A 67 12.90 8.98 -12.51
C GLY A 67 13.35 8.56 -13.92
N ALA A 68 14.57 8.02 -14.06
CA ALA A 68 15.07 7.44 -15.29
C ALA A 68 14.47 6.04 -15.52
N SER A 69 14.69 5.48 -16.71
CA SER A 69 14.09 4.20 -17.12
C SER A 69 14.34 3.03 -16.14
N GLN A 70 15.49 3.01 -15.47
CA GLN A 70 15.86 1.99 -14.48
C GLN A 70 15.20 2.18 -13.11
N SER A 71 14.73 3.39 -12.79
CA SER A 71 14.27 3.76 -11.45
C SER A 71 13.11 2.87 -10.98
N ARG A 72 12.13 2.61 -11.86
CA ARG A 72 10.97 1.75 -11.53
C ARG A 72 11.39 0.33 -11.16
N TRP A 73 12.39 -0.20 -11.88
CA TRP A 73 12.91 -1.56 -11.65
C TRP A 73 13.66 -1.64 -10.34
N LEU A 74 14.53 -0.67 -10.07
CA LEU A 74 15.28 -0.59 -8.82
C LEU A 74 14.37 -0.37 -7.62
N ALA A 75 13.37 0.51 -7.72
CA ALA A 75 12.38 0.70 -6.65
C ALA A 75 11.56 -0.56 -6.38
N ALA A 76 11.13 -1.28 -7.42
CA ALA A 76 10.39 -2.53 -7.29
C ALA A 76 11.22 -3.66 -6.64
N LEU A 77 12.55 -3.60 -6.67
CA LEU A 77 13.39 -4.59 -5.97
C LEU A 77 13.11 -4.61 -4.46
N VAL A 78 12.79 -3.46 -3.85
CA VAL A 78 12.52 -3.39 -2.39
C VAL A 78 11.34 -4.28 -1.99
N PRO A 79 10.11 -4.06 -2.49
CA PRO A 79 8.99 -4.93 -2.17
C PRO A 79 9.21 -6.34 -2.72
N THR A 80 9.90 -6.53 -3.85
CA THR A 80 10.17 -7.87 -4.41
C THR A 80 10.97 -8.73 -3.44
N VAL A 81 12.07 -8.20 -2.89
CA VAL A 81 12.93 -8.93 -1.94
C VAL A 81 12.15 -9.29 -0.67
N ILE A 82 11.38 -8.35 -0.11
CA ILE A 82 10.57 -8.58 1.10
C ILE A 82 9.46 -9.62 0.82
N THR A 83 8.81 -9.53 -0.34
CA THR A 83 7.75 -10.45 -0.78
C THR A 83 8.31 -11.86 -0.97
N LEU A 84 9.47 -11.98 -1.62
CA LEU A 84 10.15 -13.26 -1.81
C LEU A 84 10.58 -13.85 -0.47
N GLN A 85 11.07 -13.03 0.46
CA GLN A 85 11.38 -13.48 1.82
C GLN A 85 10.14 -14.08 2.50
N PHE A 86 8.98 -13.39 2.47
CA PHE A 86 7.74 -13.93 3.04
C PHE A 86 7.28 -15.21 2.34
N ALA A 87 7.42 -15.32 1.02
CA ALA A 87 7.13 -16.53 0.27
C ALA A 87 8.01 -17.71 0.74
N LEU A 88 9.33 -17.50 0.83
CA LEU A 88 10.28 -18.53 1.22
C LEU A 88 10.08 -18.98 2.68
N ILE A 89 9.75 -18.06 3.59
CA ILE A 89 9.40 -18.41 4.98
C ILE A 89 8.08 -19.19 5.01
N GLY A 90 7.06 -18.72 4.28
CA GLY A 90 5.77 -19.36 4.21
C GLY A 90 5.84 -20.80 3.67
N LEU A 91 6.67 -21.03 2.65
CA LEU A 91 6.97 -22.34 2.07
C LEU A 91 7.88 -23.19 2.97
N GLY A 92 8.65 -22.57 3.87
CA GLY A 92 9.50 -23.25 4.86
C GLY A 92 10.91 -23.52 4.36
N VAL A 93 11.30 -22.87 3.26
CA VAL A 93 12.66 -22.86 2.73
C VAL A 93 13.57 -22.03 3.65
N LEU A 94 13.05 -20.90 4.14
CA LEU A 94 13.71 -20.06 5.14
C LEU A 94 13.04 -20.20 6.50
N LYS A 95 13.85 -20.14 7.56
CA LYS A 95 13.37 -20.16 8.96
C LYS A 95 13.62 -18.80 9.58
N ASP A 96 12.55 -18.07 9.85
CA ASP A 96 12.57 -16.77 10.54
C ASP A 96 11.37 -16.67 11.48
N GLU A 97 11.56 -17.09 12.73
CA GLU A 97 10.51 -17.06 13.76
C GLU A 97 10.10 -15.64 14.12
N GLY A 98 11.00 -14.66 13.98
CA GLY A 98 10.68 -13.25 14.23
C GLY A 98 9.66 -12.73 13.22
N ALA A 99 9.91 -12.99 11.93
CA ALA A 99 8.97 -12.63 10.87
C ALA A 99 7.63 -13.35 11.00
N VAL A 100 7.62 -14.64 11.36
CA VAL A 100 6.39 -15.40 11.60
C VAL A 100 5.60 -14.79 12.76
N GLN A 101 6.26 -14.49 13.88
CA GLN A 101 5.59 -13.87 15.05
C GLN A 101 5.04 -12.48 14.77
N ALA A 102 5.71 -11.69 13.92
CA ALA A 102 5.28 -10.35 13.55
C ALA A 102 4.10 -10.35 12.56
N MET A 103 4.05 -11.31 11.64
CA MET A 103 3.12 -11.27 10.49
C MET A 103 2.00 -12.30 10.54
N SER A 104 2.11 -13.39 11.31
CA SER A 104 1.07 -14.40 11.47
C SER A 104 0.12 -14.09 12.65
N ARG A 105 -1.17 -14.37 12.45
CA ARG A 105 -2.23 -14.38 13.47
C ARG A 105 -2.06 -15.55 14.44
N SER A 106 -1.83 -16.77 13.94
CA SER A 106 -1.75 -17.99 14.76
C SER A 106 -0.31 -18.42 15.12
N GLY A 107 0.70 -17.82 14.50
CA GLY A 107 2.08 -18.32 14.53
C GLY A 107 2.36 -19.38 13.46
N ASN A 108 1.39 -19.69 12.59
CA ASN A 108 1.61 -20.56 11.45
C ASN A 108 2.31 -19.80 10.31
N ARG A 109 3.52 -20.23 9.95
CA ARG A 109 4.29 -19.66 8.83
C ARG A 109 3.52 -19.60 7.52
N ARG A 110 2.62 -20.54 7.23
CA ARG A 110 1.82 -20.55 6.00
C ARG A 110 0.92 -19.33 5.86
N GLU A 111 0.58 -18.66 6.96
CA GLU A 111 -0.21 -17.43 6.90
C GLU A 111 0.47 -16.29 6.15
N LEU A 112 1.81 -16.32 6.06
CA LEU A 112 2.57 -15.33 5.28
C LEU A 112 2.27 -15.44 3.78
N LEU A 113 1.77 -16.58 3.29
CA LEU A 113 1.42 -16.81 1.88
C LEU A 113 0.06 -16.19 1.48
N TYR A 114 -0.71 -15.66 2.43
CA TYR A 114 -1.98 -14.98 2.16
C TYR A 114 -1.78 -13.47 2.17
N GLY A 115 -2.38 -12.76 3.14
CA GLY A 115 -2.35 -11.30 3.22
C GLY A 115 -0.98 -10.68 2.98
N PRO A 116 0.10 -11.07 3.72
CA PRO A 116 1.42 -10.48 3.53
C PRO A 116 1.99 -10.65 2.12
N LEU A 117 1.86 -11.85 1.52
CA LEU A 117 2.31 -12.11 0.16
C LEU A 117 1.49 -11.35 -0.88
N GLN A 118 0.16 -11.39 -0.77
CA GLN A 118 -0.74 -10.65 -1.66
C GLN A 118 -0.43 -9.15 -1.64
N TYR A 119 -0.20 -8.60 -0.45
CA TYR A 119 0.19 -7.20 -0.27
C TYR A 119 1.48 -6.89 -1.01
N GLY A 120 2.52 -7.70 -0.78
CA GLY A 120 3.81 -7.56 -1.44
C GLY A 120 3.71 -7.62 -2.98
N VAL A 121 2.90 -8.53 -3.51
CA VAL A 121 2.64 -8.64 -4.96
C VAL A 121 1.97 -7.38 -5.50
N VAL A 122 0.95 -6.83 -4.80
CA VAL A 122 0.31 -5.57 -5.22
C VAL A 122 1.31 -4.42 -5.23
N PHE A 123 2.21 -4.34 -4.24
CA PHE A 123 3.28 -3.34 -4.22
C PHE A 123 4.19 -3.44 -5.43
N VAL A 124 4.67 -4.65 -5.76
CA VAL A 124 5.53 -4.87 -6.93
C VAL A 124 4.81 -4.48 -8.22
N LEU A 125 3.57 -4.96 -8.42
CA LEU A 125 2.81 -4.67 -9.62
C LEU A 125 2.47 -3.18 -9.74
N ALA A 126 2.06 -2.53 -8.64
CA ALA A 126 1.76 -1.11 -8.63
C ALA A 126 3.00 -0.27 -8.99
N THR A 127 4.16 -0.68 -8.47
CA THR A 127 5.45 -0.02 -8.75
C THR A 127 5.86 -0.20 -10.21
N LEU A 128 5.71 -1.38 -10.79
CA LEU A 128 6.17 -1.66 -12.16
C LEU A 128 5.24 -1.11 -13.24
N LEU A 129 3.93 -1.18 -13.02
CA LEU A 129 2.91 -0.85 -14.01
C LEU A 129 2.57 0.65 -14.05
N PHE A 130 2.51 1.30 -12.88
CA PHE A 130 2.03 2.69 -12.80
C PHE A 130 3.17 3.66 -12.53
N TRP A 131 4.13 3.27 -11.68
CA TRP A 131 5.28 4.07 -11.27
C TRP A 131 4.92 5.57 -11.12
N VAL A 132 5.74 6.49 -11.62
CA VAL A 132 5.49 7.94 -11.54
C VAL A 132 4.83 8.49 -12.80
N GLU A 133 4.55 7.63 -13.77
CA GLU A 133 3.84 7.97 -14.99
C GLU A 133 2.33 8.06 -14.72
N SER A 134 1.79 7.26 -13.79
CA SER A 134 0.37 7.25 -13.44
C SER A 134 0.11 7.40 -11.93
N PRO A 135 -0.86 8.24 -11.51
CA PRO A 135 -1.24 8.37 -10.11
C PRO A 135 -1.97 7.13 -9.56
N VAL A 136 -2.43 6.22 -10.42
CA VAL A 136 -3.27 5.08 -10.04
C VAL A 136 -2.56 4.15 -9.05
N GLY A 137 -1.26 3.90 -9.24
CA GLY A 137 -0.47 3.09 -8.32
C GLY A 137 -0.48 3.64 -6.89
N ILE A 138 -0.30 4.96 -6.75
CA ILE A 138 -0.35 5.63 -5.45
C ILE A 138 -1.73 5.50 -4.82
N VAL A 139 -2.80 5.75 -5.58
CA VAL A 139 -4.18 5.65 -5.08
C VAL A 139 -4.48 4.24 -4.55
N VAL A 140 -4.16 3.19 -5.31
CA VAL A 140 -4.39 1.80 -4.92
C VAL A 140 -3.62 1.45 -3.64
N LEU A 141 -2.34 1.83 -3.57
CA LEU A 141 -1.51 1.55 -2.40
C LEU A 141 -2.00 2.30 -1.16
N MET A 142 -2.45 3.55 -1.29
CA MET A 142 -2.98 4.32 -0.15
C MET A 142 -4.35 3.81 0.33
N ILE A 143 -5.18 3.26 -0.58
CA ILE A 143 -6.42 2.58 -0.19
C ILE A 143 -6.11 1.32 0.62
N LEU A 144 -5.14 0.50 0.22
CA LEU A 144 -4.73 -0.67 0.98
C LEU A 144 -4.10 -0.28 2.34
N CYS A 145 -3.14 0.65 2.34
CA CYS A 145 -2.39 0.99 3.55
C CYS A 145 -3.21 1.79 4.54
N GLY A 146 -3.82 2.88 4.05
CA GLY A 146 -4.63 3.77 4.86
C GLY A 146 -6.00 3.18 5.12
N GLY A 147 -6.73 2.84 4.06
CA GLY A 147 -8.08 2.31 4.13
C GLY A 147 -8.16 0.99 4.89
N ASP A 148 -7.69 -0.12 4.30
CA ASP A 148 -7.85 -1.47 4.91
C ASP A 148 -7.11 -1.56 6.25
N GLY A 149 -5.90 -1.00 6.30
CA GLY A 149 -5.09 -0.94 7.50
C GLY A 149 -5.83 -0.31 8.69
N LEU A 150 -6.36 0.91 8.52
CA LEU A 150 -7.05 1.62 9.61
C LEU A 150 -8.47 1.10 9.85
N ALA A 151 -9.17 0.61 8.81
CA ALA A 151 -10.50 0.04 8.93
C ALA A 151 -10.54 -1.16 9.89
N ASP A 152 -9.55 -2.06 9.85
CA ASP A 152 -9.45 -3.18 10.79
C ASP A 152 -9.17 -2.71 12.22
N VAL A 153 -8.30 -1.70 12.40
CA VAL A 153 -7.97 -1.15 13.73
C VAL A 153 -9.17 -0.46 14.37
N ILE A 154 -9.82 0.47 13.65
CA ILE A 154 -10.97 1.23 14.14
C ILE A 154 -12.21 0.35 14.23
N GLY A 155 -12.45 -0.51 13.23
CA GLY A 155 -13.57 -1.44 13.20
C GLY A 155 -13.56 -2.42 14.37
N ARG A 156 -12.40 -2.92 14.80
CA ARG A 156 -12.32 -3.77 16.00
C ARG A 156 -12.57 -3.01 17.29
N ARG A 157 -12.09 -1.76 17.39
CA ARG A 157 -12.19 -0.96 18.61
C ARG A 157 -13.57 -0.33 18.80
N PHE A 158 -14.23 0.10 17.72
CA PHE A 158 -15.46 0.89 17.77
C PHE A 158 -16.62 0.29 16.96
N GLY A 159 -16.39 -0.75 16.16
CA GLY A 159 -17.37 -1.36 15.26
C GLY A 159 -18.42 -2.25 15.94
N ARG A 160 -19.27 -1.64 16.77
CA ARG A 160 -20.41 -2.32 17.42
C ARG A 160 -21.50 -2.70 16.42
N ALA A 161 -21.82 -1.79 15.50
CA ALA A 161 -22.82 -2.00 14.46
C ALA A 161 -22.21 -2.79 13.29
N ARG A 162 -22.64 -4.04 13.12
CA ARG A 162 -22.19 -4.95 12.06
C ARG A 162 -22.90 -4.67 10.73
N LEU A 163 -22.23 -5.00 9.64
CA LEU A 163 -22.84 -4.88 8.31
C LEU A 163 -23.85 -6.02 8.10
N PRO A 164 -25.03 -5.76 7.50
CA PRO A 164 -26.04 -6.79 7.26
C PRO A 164 -25.54 -7.95 6.38
N LEU A 165 -24.73 -7.63 5.37
CA LEU A 165 -24.22 -8.61 4.39
C LEU A 165 -22.95 -9.33 4.87
N ASN A 166 -22.26 -8.80 5.88
CA ASN A 166 -21.01 -9.37 6.38
C ASN A 166 -20.83 -9.05 7.87
N PRO A 167 -21.28 -9.96 8.76
CA PRO A 167 -21.21 -9.75 10.22
C PRO A 167 -19.78 -9.60 10.77
N ASN A 168 -18.76 -10.02 10.01
CA ASN A 168 -17.35 -9.85 10.40
C ASN A 168 -16.86 -8.41 10.22
N LYS A 169 -17.55 -7.62 9.39
CA LYS A 169 -17.24 -6.21 9.12
C LYS A 169 -18.20 -5.30 9.88
N SER A 170 -17.87 -4.01 9.97
CA SER A 170 -18.66 -3.03 10.74
C SER A 170 -18.80 -1.72 10.00
N TRP A 171 -19.87 -0.98 10.28
CA TRP A 171 -20.09 0.35 9.72
C TRP A 171 -18.94 1.31 10.06
N ALA A 172 -18.42 1.26 11.29
CA ALA A 172 -17.26 2.05 11.69
C ALA A 172 -16.01 1.71 10.85
N GLY A 173 -15.80 0.42 10.58
CA GLY A 173 -14.71 -0.05 9.71
C GLY A 173 -14.85 0.49 8.28
N SER A 174 -16.03 0.35 7.66
CA SER A 174 -16.26 0.82 6.28
C SER A 174 -16.19 2.34 6.14
N ILE A 175 -16.69 3.11 7.12
CA ILE A 175 -16.50 4.58 7.13
C ILE A 175 -15.01 4.91 7.22
N THR A 176 -14.25 4.17 8.04
CA THR A 176 -12.79 4.36 8.14
C THR A 176 -12.08 3.98 6.85
N MET A 177 -12.44 2.87 6.20
CA MET A 177 -11.91 2.44 4.91
C MET A 177 -12.02 3.57 3.88
N LEU A 178 -13.22 4.14 3.74
CA LEU A 178 -13.49 5.24 2.81
C LEU A 178 -12.68 6.48 3.16
N LEU A 179 -12.81 6.99 4.40
CA LEU A 179 -12.22 8.27 4.78
C LEU A 179 -10.69 8.21 4.86
N ALA A 180 -10.13 7.13 5.40
CA ALA A 180 -8.69 6.97 5.53
C ALA A 180 -8.04 6.68 4.17
N GLY A 181 -8.65 5.82 3.34
CA GLY A 181 -8.18 5.56 1.98
C GLY A 181 -8.21 6.82 1.12
N PHE A 182 -9.34 7.53 1.11
CA PHE A 182 -9.48 8.79 0.37
C PHE A 182 -8.52 9.85 0.89
N GLY A 183 -8.51 10.11 2.20
CA GLY A 183 -7.66 11.14 2.80
C GLY A 183 -6.17 10.88 2.54
N LEU A 184 -5.71 9.64 2.71
CA LEU A 184 -4.30 9.30 2.49
C LEU A 184 -3.94 9.39 1.00
N ALA A 185 -4.81 8.92 0.09
CA ALA A 185 -4.61 9.09 -1.34
C ALA A 185 -4.51 10.57 -1.73
N MET A 186 -5.42 11.42 -1.24
CA MET A 186 -5.39 12.87 -1.53
C MET A 186 -4.13 13.56 -0.98
N VAL A 187 -3.68 13.18 0.22
CA VAL A 187 -2.42 13.69 0.78
C VAL A 187 -1.25 13.32 -0.12
N TYR A 188 -1.14 12.05 -0.53
CA TYR A 188 -0.03 11.58 -1.36
C TYR A 188 -0.06 12.17 -2.77
N LEU A 189 -1.23 12.26 -3.41
CA LEU A 189 -1.36 12.95 -4.68
C LEU A 189 -0.98 14.42 -4.54
N GLY A 190 -1.42 15.10 -3.48
CA GLY A 190 -1.03 16.48 -3.19
C GLY A 190 0.49 16.64 -3.09
N LEU A 191 1.16 15.76 -2.33
CA LEU A 191 2.62 15.75 -2.21
C LEU A 191 3.28 15.59 -3.58
N PHE A 192 2.87 14.61 -4.38
CA PHE A 192 3.48 14.34 -5.68
C PHE A 192 3.21 15.43 -6.72
N ILE A 193 2.04 16.09 -6.67
CA ILE A 193 1.73 17.27 -7.48
C ILE A 193 2.61 18.45 -7.05
N THR A 194 2.71 18.74 -5.75
CA THR A 194 3.58 19.84 -5.26
C THR A 194 5.06 19.61 -5.55
N ALA A 195 5.44 18.35 -5.67
CA ALA A 195 6.76 17.89 -6.03
C ALA A 195 7.01 17.94 -7.56
N GLY A 196 6.00 18.29 -8.37
CA GLY A 196 6.13 18.40 -9.82
C GLY A 196 6.19 17.04 -10.54
N VAL A 197 5.76 15.95 -9.90
CA VAL A 197 5.68 14.63 -10.53
C VAL A 197 4.48 14.54 -11.47
N PHE A 198 3.34 15.06 -11.04
CA PHE A 198 2.11 15.03 -11.81
C PHE A 198 1.65 16.42 -12.21
N ASP A 199 1.22 16.55 -13.46
CA ASP A 199 0.72 17.79 -14.05
C ASP A 199 -0.81 17.78 -14.14
N PHE A 200 -1.46 17.73 -12.98
CA PHE A 200 -2.91 17.93 -12.87
C PHE A 200 -3.26 18.59 -11.53
N SER A 201 -4.41 19.24 -11.45
CA SER A 201 -4.84 19.89 -10.20
C SER A 201 -5.38 18.87 -9.20
N LEU A 202 -5.05 19.03 -7.92
CA LEU A 202 -5.58 18.14 -6.87
C LEU A 202 -7.12 18.10 -6.86
N ALA A 203 -7.77 19.22 -7.19
CA ALA A 203 -9.22 19.31 -7.33
C ALA A 203 -9.79 18.34 -8.38
N SER A 204 -9.10 18.15 -9.51
CA SER A 204 -9.53 17.22 -10.56
C SER A 204 -9.51 15.75 -10.13
N ALA A 205 -8.72 15.40 -9.11
CA ALA A 205 -8.64 14.03 -8.59
C ALA A 205 -9.67 13.72 -7.50
N VAL A 206 -10.34 14.73 -6.91
CA VAL A 206 -11.27 14.54 -5.79
C VAL A 206 -12.39 13.56 -6.12
N ILE A 207 -13.13 13.80 -7.20
CA ILE A 207 -14.27 12.96 -7.57
C ILE A 207 -13.82 11.57 -8.03
N PRO A 208 -12.82 11.43 -8.94
CA PRO A 208 -12.33 10.11 -9.34
C PRO A 208 -11.84 9.26 -8.16
N VAL A 209 -11.01 9.83 -7.29
CA VAL A 209 -10.46 9.09 -6.13
C VAL A 209 -11.56 8.72 -5.15
N LEU A 210 -12.55 9.61 -4.92
CA LEU A 210 -13.69 9.28 -4.07
C LEU A 210 -14.50 8.09 -4.62
N ILE A 211 -14.75 8.05 -5.94
CA ILE A 211 -15.46 6.93 -6.58
C ILE A 211 -14.66 5.63 -6.44
N ILE A 212 -13.35 5.67 -6.67
CA ILE A 212 -12.45 4.51 -6.51
C ILE A 212 -12.49 4.01 -5.05
N CYS A 213 -12.35 4.90 -4.07
CA CYS A 213 -12.40 4.54 -2.65
C CYS A 213 -13.77 4.00 -2.23
N LEU A 214 -14.86 4.56 -2.77
CA LEU A 214 -16.22 4.08 -2.48
C LEU A 214 -16.40 2.65 -3.02
N ALA A 215 -16.01 2.38 -4.26
CA ALA A 215 -16.09 1.05 -4.84
C ALA A 215 -15.24 0.03 -4.06
N ALA A 216 -14.00 0.40 -3.72
CA ALA A 216 -13.14 -0.41 -2.88
C ALA A 216 -13.76 -0.70 -1.50
N THR A 217 -14.42 0.28 -0.88
CA THR A 217 -15.10 0.13 0.41
C THR A 217 -16.29 -0.82 0.32
N VAL A 218 -17.09 -0.73 -0.75
CA VAL A 218 -18.21 -1.65 -0.97
C VAL A 218 -17.72 -3.08 -1.15
N VAL A 219 -16.63 -3.28 -1.90
CA VAL A 219 -16.05 -4.61 -2.10
C VAL A 219 -15.40 -5.14 -0.82
N GLU A 220 -14.71 -4.30 -0.06
CA GLU A 220 -14.16 -4.65 1.27
C GLU A 220 -15.27 -5.11 2.22
N ALA A 221 -16.40 -4.40 2.25
CA ALA A 221 -17.54 -4.69 3.10
C ALA A 221 -18.13 -6.10 2.86
N VAL A 222 -18.05 -6.62 1.63
CA VAL A 222 -18.57 -7.96 1.27
C VAL A 222 -17.49 -9.04 1.15
N SER A 223 -16.21 -8.66 1.19
CA SER A 223 -15.08 -9.59 0.99
C SER A 223 -14.77 -10.45 2.22
N GLY A 224 -14.20 -11.63 1.97
CA GLY A 224 -13.66 -12.53 2.99
C GLY A 224 -12.29 -12.07 3.52
N ALA A 225 -11.91 -12.56 4.71
CA ALA A 225 -10.76 -12.09 5.48
C ALA A 225 -9.37 -12.34 4.89
N ASP A 226 -9.27 -13.15 3.82
CA ASP A 226 -8.00 -13.53 3.18
C ASP A 226 -7.98 -13.24 1.66
N THR A 227 -9.07 -12.66 1.13
CA THR A 227 -9.20 -12.28 -0.29
C THR A 227 -9.33 -10.77 -0.48
N ASP A 228 -9.58 -10.02 0.60
CA ASP A 228 -9.87 -8.59 0.59
C ASP A 228 -8.78 -7.75 -0.07
N ASN A 229 -7.49 -8.01 0.20
CA ASN A 229 -6.41 -7.26 -0.43
C ASN A 229 -6.45 -7.32 -1.97
N VAL A 230 -6.70 -8.50 -2.52
CA VAL A 230 -6.75 -8.69 -3.99
C VAL A 230 -8.02 -8.07 -4.55
N THR A 231 -9.18 -8.31 -3.93
CA THR A 231 -10.45 -7.76 -4.43
C THR A 231 -10.46 -6.24 -4.37
N ILE A 232 -9.99 -5.63 -3.27
CA ILE A 232 -9.83 -4.17 -3.13
C ILE A 232 -8.95 -3.62 -4.24
N SER A 233 -7.78 -4.24 -4.48
CA SER A 233 -6.82 -3.76 -5.48
C SER A 233 -7.37 -3.86 -6.89
N VAL A 234 -7.93 -5.01 -7.25
CA VAL A 234 -8.52 -5.23 -8.58
C VAL A 234 -9.70 -4.29 -8.82
N THR A 235 -10.56 -4.10 -7.82
CA THR A 235 -11.68 -3.15 -7.92
C THR A 235 -11.17 -1.72 -8.09
N ALA A 236 -10.19 -1.29 -7.30
CA ALA A 236 -9.63 0.05 -7.40
C ALA A 236 -9.01 0.30 -8.79
N LEU A 237 -8.27 -0.69 -9.32
CA LEU A 237 -7.68 -0.64 -10.65
C LEU A 237 -8.73 -0.62 -11.76
N GLY A 238 -9.74 -1.48 -11.69
CA GLY A 238 -10.80 -1.55 -12.70
C GLY A 238 -11.65 -0.27 -12.74
N VAL A 239 -11.95 0.31 -11.58
CA VAL A 239 -12.69 1.59 -11.51
C VAL A 239 -11.80 2.75 -11.98
N ALA A 240 -10.52 2.77 -11.62
CA ALA A 240 -9.58 3.77 -12.14
C ALA A 240 -9.51 3.71 -13.67
N TRP A 241 -9.35 2.52 -14.25
CA TRP A 241 -9.36 2.30 -15.70
C TRP A 241 -10.65 2.80 -16.34
N LEU A 242 -11.81 2.45 -15.77
CA LEU A 242 -13.11 2.89 -16.27
C LEU A 242 -13.23 4.42 -16.26
N LEU A 243 -12.76 5.10 -15.22
CA LEU A 243 -12.85 6.56 -15.12
C LEU A 243 -11.86 7.27 -16.06
N ILE A 244 -10.71 6.65 -16.33
CA ILE A 244 -9.65 7.23 -17.15
C ILE A 244 -9.88 6.92 -18.63
N ASP A 245 -9.84 5.65 -19.03
CA ASP A 245 -9.89 5.23 -20.43
C ASP A 245 -11.31 4.93 -20.90
N GLY A 246 -12.16 4.37 -20.01
CA GLY A 246 -13.51 3.94 -20.38
C GLY A 246 -14.49 5.10 -20.55
N LEU A 247 -14.45 6.07 -19.64
CA LEU A 247 -15.35 7.22 -19.58
C LEU A 247 -14.67 8.55 -19.88
N GLY A 248 -13.33 8.62 -19.83
CA GLY A 248 -12.60 9.86 -20.09
C GLY A 248 -12.88 10.98 -19.08
N VAL A 249 -13.31 10.66 -17.85
CA VAL A 249 -13.68 11.68 -16.85
C VAL A 249 -12.50 12.12 -15.99
N TRP A 250 -11.45 11.30 -15.90
CA TRP A 250 -10.19 11.67 -15.24
C TRP A 250 -9.04 11.66 -16.24
N HIS A 251 -8.57 12.85 -16.62
CA HIS A 251 -7.58 13.04 -17.68
C HIS A 251 -6.14 12.86 -17.15
N VAL A 252 -5.80 11.62 -16.80
CA VAL A 252 -4.46 11.19 -16.40
C VAL A 252 -4.13 9.89 -17.15
N PRO A 253 -2.86 9.53 -17.37
CA PRO A 253 -2.55 8.23 -18.00
C PRO A 253 -2.92 7.07 -17.06
N PHE A 254 -3.57 6.03 -17.59
CA PHE A 254 -3.83 4.82 -16.84
C PHE A 254 -2.58 3.95 -16.73
N LEU A 255 -1.92 3.63 -17.85
CA LEU A 255 -0.61 2.96 -17.88
C LEU A 255 0.43 3.90 -18.50
N GLY A 256 1.68 3.76 -18.05
CA GLY A 256 2.84 4.49 -18.56
C GLY A 256 3.71 3.69 -19.50
#